data_AF-A0A919C346-F1
#
_entry.id   AF-A0A919C346-F1
#
_cell.length_a   1.000
_cell.length_b   1.000
_cell.length_c   1.000
_cell.angle_alpha   90.00
_cell.angle_beta   90.00
_cell.angle_gamma   90.00
#
_symmetry.space_group_name_H-M   'P 1'
#
loop_
_entity.id
_entity.type
_entity.pdbx_description
1 polymer ?
#
loop_
_entity_poly.entity_id
_entity_poly.type
_entity_poly.pdbx_seq_one_letter_code
_entity_poly.pdbx_strand_id
1 'polypeptide(L)' 'MTAETVLDALAEAFADEPATVEHLLLDLAAARSHADHMRHSPAATDYGRESAAAGLDRAREDLLDVLDLPTSNGVPA' A
#
# COMPACT_ATOMS: atom_id res chain seq x y z
N MET A 1 -0.51 11.96 10.79
CA MET A 1 0.17 10.68 11.05
C MET A 1 1.67 10.92 10.95
N THR A 2 2.45 10.54 11.97
CA THR A 2 3.92 10.64 11.91
C THR A 2 4.50 9.32 11.42
N ALA A 3 5.76 9.33 10.95
CA ALA A 3 6.46 8.11 10.56
C ALA A 3 6.63 7.15 11.75
N GLU A 4 6.81 7.69 12.95
CA GLU A 4 6.90 6.94 14.21
C GLU A 4 5.60 6.16 14.49
N THR A 5 4.43 6.81 14.37
CA THR A 5 3.13 6.14 14.55
C THR A 5 2.92 4.97 13.59
N VAL A 6 3.41 5.06 12.35
CA VAL A 6 3.29 3.98 11.36
C VAL A 6 4.21 2.81 11.71
N LEU A 7 5.44 3.09 12.13
CA LEU A 7 6.41 2.05 12.48
C LEU A 7 6.00 1.30 13.75
N ASP A 8 5.42 1.99 14.73
CA ASP A 8 4.91 1.36 15.95
C ASP A 8 3.73 0.43 15.63
N ALA A 9 2.74 0.91 14.85
CA ALA A 9 1.61 0.08 14.42
C ALA A 9 2.07 -1.13 13.59
N LEU A 10 3.06 -0.93 12.71
CA LEU A 10 3.66 -2.01 11.94
C LEU A 10 4.34 -3.05 12.84
N ALA A 11 5.08 -2.61 13.85
CA ALA A 11 5.77 -3.50 14.78
C ALA A 11 4.77 -4.33 15.62
N GLU A 12 3.67 -3.71 16.06
CA GLU A 12 2.59 -4.38 16.79
C GLU A 12 1.89 -5.42 15.90
N ALA A 13 1.41 -5.03 14.73
CA ALA A 13 0.75 -5.94 13.79
C ALA A 13 1.69 -7.08 13.34
N PHE A 14 2.99 -6.81 13.16
CA PHE A 14 3.97 -7.82 12.79
C PHE A 14 4.26 -8.80 13.94
N ALA A 15 4.16 -8.35 15.20
CA ALA A 15 4.31 -9.24 16.36
C ALA A 15 3.13 -10.23 16.47
N ASP A 16 1.93 -9.81 16.09
CA ASP A 16 0.72 -10.63 16.14
C ASP A 16 0.59 -11.57 14.92
N GLU A 17 0.77 -11.04 13.71
CA GLU A 17 0.59 -11.77 12.45
C GLU A 17 1.73 -11.51 11.42
N PRO A 18 2.95 -12.00 11.68
CA PRO A 18 4.12 -11.68 10.87
C PRO A 18 3.97 -12.08 9.40
N ALA A 19 3.37 -13.25 9.13
CA ALA A 19 3.17 -13.72 7.76
C ALA A 19 2.19 -12.83 6.99
N THR A 20 1.09 -12.40 7.60
CA THR A 20 0.10 -11.52 6.98
C THR A 20 0.74 -10.18 6.63
N VAL A 21 1.45 -9.57 7.59
CA VAL A 21 2.11 -8.28 7.39
C VAL A 21 3.24 -8.37 6.35
N GLU A 22 4.03 -9.44 6.34
CA GLU A 22 5.06 -9.66 5.32
C GLU A 22 4.48 -9.71 3.91
N HIS A 23 3.37 -10.44 3.70
CA HIS A 23 2.71 -10.50 2.40
C HIS A 23 2.22 -9.11 1.97
N LEU A 24 1.57 -8.36 2.86
CA LEU A 24 1.06 -7.01 2.55
C LEU A 24 2.18 -6.02 2.21
N LEU A 25 3.32 -6.09 2.91
CA LEU A 25 4.48 -5.27 2.58
C LEU A 25 5.07 -5.61 1.21
N LEU A 26 5.14 -6.91 0.88
CA LEU A 26 5.61 -7.37 -0.43
C LEU A 26 4.66 -6.95 -1.56
N ASP A 27 3.35 -7.07 -1.34
CA ASP A 27 2.31 -6.64 -2.28
C ASP A 27 2.37 -5.13 -2.52
N LEU A 28 2.52 -4.34 -1.45
CA LEU A 28 2.70 -2.89 -1.55
C LEU A 28 3.98 -2.53 -2.35
N ALA A 29 5.09 -3.23 -2.09
CA ALA A 29 6.34 -3.01 -2.81
C ALA A 29 6.21 -3.36 -4.30
N ALA A 30 5.55 -4.48 -4.62
CA ALA A 30 5.28 -4.90 -5.99
C ALA A 30 4.36 -3.92 -6.72
N ALA A 31 3.27 -3.50 -6.09
CA ALA A 31 2.34 -2.51 -6.64
C ALA A 31 3.04 -1.17 -6.88
N ARG A 32 3.91 -0.74 -5.95
CA ARG A 32 4.70 0.48 -6.11
C ARG A 32 5.65 0.38 -7.30
N SER A 33 6.37 -0.73 -7.43
CA SER A 33 7.28 -0.98 -8.55
C SER A 33 6.52 -0.96 -9.89
N HIS A 34 5.35 -1.59 -9.94
CA HIS A 34 4.51 -1.61 -11.13
C HIS A 34 4.00 -0.21 -11.50
N ALA A 35 3.49 0.55 -10.53
CA ALA A 35 3.04 1.93 -10.75
C ALA A 35 4.16 2.84 -11.25
N ASP A 36 5.36 2.71 -10.67
CA ASP A 36 6.53 3.45 -11.12
C ASP A 36 6.95 3.00 -12.54
N HIS A 37 6.91 1.70 -12.87
CA HIS A 37 7.15 1.23 -14.24
C HIS A 37 6.15 1.84 -15.24
N MET A 38 4.85 1.78 -14.94
CA MET A 38 3.79 2.27 -15.82
C MET A 38 3.87 3.79 -16.02
N ARG A 39 4.37 4.55 -15.03
CA ARG A 39 4.60 5.98 -15.16
C ARG A 39 5.70 6.31 -16.18
N HIS A 40 6.76 5.50 -16.26
CA HIS A 40 7.93 5.78 -17.10
C HIS A 40 7.94 5.00 -18.42
N SER A 41 7.11 3.96 -18.55
CA SER A 41 7.04 3.14 -19.75
C SER A 41 6.36 3.89 -20.90
N PRO A 42 7.04 4.09 -22.05
CA PRO A 42 6.44 4.73 -23.22
C PRO A 42 5.32 3.87 -23.85
N ALA A 43 5.25 2.58 -23.50
CA ALA A 43 4.22 1.67 -23.97
C ALA A 43 2.96 1.66 -23.08
N ALA A 44 2.99 2.32 -21.91
CA ALA A 44 1.84 2.36 -21.02
C ALA A 44 0.72 3.25 -21.60
N THR A 45 -0.50 2.73 -21.62
CA THR A 45 -1.70 3.51 -21.92
C THR A 45 -2.12 4.35 -20.71
N ASP A 46 -2.96 5.36 -20.91
CA ASP A 46 -3.54 6.13 -19.80
C ASP A 46 -4.30 5.21 -18.83
N TYR A 47 -5.14 4.32 -19.37
CA TYR A 47 -5.83 3.29 -18.59
C TYR A 47 -4.86 2.41 -17.78
N GLY A 48 -3.74 1.99 -18.37
CA GLY A 48 -2.74 1.18 -17.68
C GLY A 48 -2.07 1.93 -16.52
N ARG A 49 -1.81 3.23 -16.69
CA ARG A 49 -1.27 4.09 -15.61
C ARG A 49 -2.28 4.26 -14.48
N GLU A 50 -3.54 4.55 -14.82
CA GLU A 50 -4.62 4.70 -13.83
C GLU A 50 -4.87 3.40 -13.07
N SER A 51 -4.90 2.27 -13.77
CA SER A 51 -5.07 0.95 -13.15
C SER A 51 -3.91 0.61 -12.20
N ALA A 52 -2.67 0.92 -12.56
CA ALA A 52 -1.51 0.69 -11.69
C ALA A 52 -1.52 1.62 -10.46
N ALA A 53 -1.94 2.88 -10.63
CA ALA A 53 -2.12 3.81 -9.51
C ALA A 53 -3.20 3.31 -8.53
N ALA A 54 -4.36 2.88 -9.05
CA ALA A 54 -5.44 2.31 -8.24
C ALA A 54 -5.01 1.03 -7.51
N GLY A 55 -4.20 0.18 -8.15
CA GLY A 55 -3.62 -1.01 -7.51
C GLY A 55 -2.67 -0.66 -6.36
N LEU A 56 -1.85 0.38 -6.50
CA LEU A 56 -1.00 0.88 -5.43
C LEU A 56 -1.82 1.47 -4.27
N ASP A 57 -2.87 2.25 -4.57
CA ASP A 57 -3.75 2.80 -3.55
C ASP A 57 -4.45 1.69 -2.77
N ARG A 58 -4.94 0.64 -3.45
CA ARG A 58 -5.56 -0.52 -2.81
C ARG A 58 -4.58 -1.28 -1.92
N ALA A 59 -3.37 -1.58 -2.39
CA ALA A 59 -2.36 -2.28 -1.59
C ALA A 59 -1.95 -1.46 -0.34
N ARG A 60 -1.97 -0.12 -0.44
CA ARG A 60 -1.77 0.75 0.73
C ARG A 60 -2.94 0.68 1.70
N GLU A 61 -4.18 0.69 1.20
CA GLU A 61 -5.39 0.59 2.02
C GLU A 61 -5.44 -0.75 2.76
N ASP A 62 -5.19 -1.86 2.07
CA ASP A 62 -5.15 -3.20 2.68
C ASP A 62 -4.10 -3.28 3.82
N LEU A 63 -2.94 -2.63 3.66
CA LEU A 63 -1.94 -2.55 4.73
C LEU A 63 -2.44 -1.68 5.89
N LEU A 64 -2.96 -0.48 5.60
CA LEU A 64 -3.43 0.44 6.65
C LEU A 64 -4.57 -0.14 7.48
N ASP A 65 -5.46 -0.92 6.85
CA ASP A 65 -6.55 -1.62 7.54
C ASP A 65 -6.01 -2.63 8.55
N VAL A 66 -4.94 -3.38 8.21
CA VAL A 66 -4.28 -4.30 9.15
C VAL A 66 -3.52 -3.56 10.25
N LEU A 67 -3.01 -2.36 9.97
CA LEU A 67 -2.35 -1.52 10.97
C LEU A 67 -3.33 -0.75 11.86
N ASP A 68 -4.65 -0.86 11.63
CA ASP A 68 -5.70 -0.03 12.24
C ASP A 68 -5.41 1.48 12.11
N LEU A 69 -4.84 1.87 10.96
CA LEU A 69 -4.49 3.25 10.66
C LEU A 69 -5.49 3.86 9.69
N PRO A 70 -5.86 5.14 9.87
CA PRO A 70 -6.80 5.79 8.97
C PRO A 70 -6.22 5.89 7.56
N THR A 71 -7.03 5.52 6.56
CA THR A 71 -6.74 5.81 5.16
C THR A 71 -6.74 7.34 4.96
N SER A 72 -5.76 7.87 4.23
CA SER A 72 -5.57 9.33 4.06
C SER A 72 -6.74 10.06 3.38
N ASN A 73 -7.79 9.34 2.98
CA ASN A 73 -9.01 9.90 2.45
C ASN A 73 -10.11 9.65 3.48
N GLY A 74 -10.46 10.66 4.28
CA GLY A 74 -11.41 10.57 5.39
C GLY A 74 -12.84 10.16 5.01
N VAL A 75 -13.00 8.92 4.56
CA VAL A 75 -14.27 8.22 4.39
C VAL A 75 -14.20 7.00 5.30
N PRO A 76 -14.98 6.96 6.39
CA PRO A 76 -15.06 5.77 7.23
C PRO A 76 -15.62 4.59 6.41
N ALA A 77 -15.09 3.40 6.68
CA ALA A 77 -15.60 2.12 6.17
C ALA A 77 -17.09 1.90 6.52
#